data_AF-A0A1V4ZPY1-F1
#
_entry.id   AF-A0A1V4ZPY1-F1
#
_cell.length_a   1.000
_cell.length_b   1.000
_cell.length_c   1.000
_cell.angle_alpha   90.00
_cell.angle_beta   90.00
_cell.angle_gamma   90.00
#
_symmetry.space_group_name_H-M   'P 1'
#
loop_
_entity.id
_entity.type
_entity.pdbx_description
1 polymer ?
#
loop_
_entity_poly.entity_id
_entity_poly.type
_entity_poly.pdbx_seq_one_letter_code
_entity_poly.pdbx_strand_id
1 'polypeptide(L)'
;MMLVYDLRAMQILFHPPADAGSRERRTVTIARLIAIIGEEKRKALPKWKRYYLAHREKEIARQKAYRAAHPDLIRKYNRHYHRNRKQSKTIRSGQTLLIREAVPCSA
;
A
#
# COMPACT_ATOMS: atom_id res chain seq x y z
N MET A 1 21.58 -19.90 -10.46
CA MET A 1 20.36 -20.73 -10.31
C MET A 1 19.80 -20.90 -11.71
N MET A 2 19.68 -22.13 -12.20
CA MET A 2 19.28 -22.41 -13.59
C MET A 2 18.09 -23.39 -13.59
N LEU A 3 17.04 -23.03 -14.32
CA LEU A 3 15.91 -23.92 -14.64
C LEU A 3 16.08 -24.35 -16.09
N VAL A 4 16.18 -25.66 -16.33
CA VAL A 4 16.32 -26.24 -17.67
C VAL A 4 15.07 -27.07 -17.95
N TYR A 5 14.46 -26.86 -19.11
CA TYR A 5 13.41 -27.74 -19.60
C TYR A 5 14.03 -28.74 -20.58
N ASP A 6 14.08 -30.01 -20.18
CA ASP A 6 14.58 -31.08 -21.02
C ASP A 6 13.47 -31.51 -21.99
N LEU A 7 13.64 -31.19 -23.28
CA LEU A 7 12.69 -31.53 -24.33
C LEU A 7 12.63 -33.02 -24.65
N ARG A 8 13.66 -33.81 -24.32
CA ARG A 8 13.66 -35.26 -24.55
C ARG A 8 12.90 -35.99 -23.46
N ALA A 9 13.15 -35.63 -22.20
CA ALA A 9 12.48 -36.22 -21.05
C ALA A 9 11.18 -35.49 -20.64
N MET A 10 10.83 -34.39 -21.32
CA MET A 10 9.67 -33.54 -21.05
C MET A 10 9.57 -33.10 -19.57
N GLN A 11 10.72 -32.82 -18.94
CA GLN A 11 10.81 -32.55 -17.50
C GLN A 11 11.55 -31.24 -17.20
N ILE A 12 11.19 -30.61 -16.07
CA ILE A 12 11.86 -29.40 -15.57
C ILE A 12 12.94 -29.84 -14.58
N LEU A 13 14.19 -29.53 -14.91
CA LEU A 13 15.35 -29.75 -14.05
C LEU A 13 15.72 -28.45 -13.34
N PHE A 14 15.87 -28.54 -12.02
CA PHE A 14 16.26 -27.42 -11.16
C PHE A 14 17.69 -27.60 -10.67
N HIS A 15 18.57 -26.67 -11.07
CA HIS A 15 19.97 -26.65 -10.64
C HIS A 15 20.22 -25.50 -9.64
N PRO A 16 20.30 -25.80 -8.33
CA PRO A 16 20.66 -24.81 -7.33
C PRO A 16 22.16 -24.44 -7.43
N PRO A 17 22.55 -23.24 -6.96
CA PRO A 17 23.96 -22.84 -6.89
C PRO A 17 24.77 -23.77 -5.99
N ALA A 18 26.08 -23.91 -6.26
CA ALA A 18 26.98 -24.86 -5.59
C ALA A 18 26.98 -24.73 -4.06
N ASP A 19 26.84 -23.50 -3.55
CA ASP A 19 26.86 -23.17 -2.12
C ASP A 19 25.57 -23.58 -1.37
N ALA A 20 24.59 -24.16 -2.08
CA ALA A 20 23.28 -24.54 -1.52
C ALA A 20 23.25 -25.97 -0.95
N GLY A 21 24.40 -26.63 -0.79
CA GLY A 21 24.49 -28.01 -0.30
C GLY A 21 24.02 -28.22 1.14
N SER A 22 24.06 -27.18 1.99
CA SER A 22 23.71 -27.28 3.42
C SER A 22 22.25 -26.98 3.76
N ARG A 23 21.42 -26.59 2.79
CA ARG A 23 20.03 -26.19 3.04
C ARG A 23 19.08 -27.36 2.86
N GLU A 24 18.19 -27.58 3.83
CA GLU A 24 17.11 -28.57 3.75
C GLU A 24 16.22 -28.30 2.52
N ARG A 25 16.00 -29.33 1.69
CA ARG A 25 15.18 -29.25 0.48
C ARG A 25 13.88 -30.01 0.69
N ARG A 26 12.76 -29.37 0.34
CA ARG A 26 11.44 -30.00 0.37
C ARG A 26 10.75 -29.82 -0.98
N THR A 27 10.24 -30.92 -1.53
CA THR A 27 9.41 -30.90 -2.73
C THR A 27 8.01 -30.46 -2.32
N VAL A 28 7.52 -29.37 -2.90
CA VAL A 28 6.19 -28.82 -2.61
C VAL A 28 5.47 -28.48 -3.91
N THR A 29 4.14 -28.51 -3.88
CA THR A 29 3.34 -28.00 -4.99
C THR A 29 3.50 -26.48 -5.12
N ILE A 30 3.28 -25.94 -6.33
CA ILE A 30 3.36 -24.49 -6.58
C ILE A 30 2.39 -23.73 -5.67
N ALA A 31 1.17 -24.21 -5.49
CA ALA A 31 0.18 -23.59 -4.60
C ALA A 31 0.67 -23.54 -3.15
N ARG A 32 1.29 -24.62 -2.66
CA ARG A 32 1.86 -24.66 -1.31
C ARG A 32 3.05 -23.72 -1.18
N LEU A 33 3.91 -23.63 -2.19
CA LEU A 33 5.04 -22.71 -2.22
C LEU A 33 4.59 -21.25 -2.15
N ILE A 34 3.57 -20.87 -2.93
CA ILE A 34 2.99 -19.52 -2.89
C ILE A 34 2.47 -19.18 -1.50
N ALA A 35 1.77 -20.12 -0.84
CA ALA A 35 1.27 -19.95 0.51
C ALA A 35 2.43 -19.73 1.52
N ILE A 36 3.47 -20.57 1.47
CA ILE A 36 4.65 -20.46 2.35
C ILE A 36 5.34 -19.11 2.15
N ILE A 37 5.58 -18.69 0.89
CA ILE A 37 6.18 -17.39 0.58
C ILE A 37 5.30 -16.25 1.12
N GLY A 38 3.98 -16.38 1.00
CA GLY A 38 3.03 -15.41 1.54
C GLY A 38 3.10 -15.29 3.07
N GLU A 39 3.17 -16.42 3.77
CA GLU A 39 3.32 -16.47 5.23
C GLU A 39 4.64 -15.85 5.69
N GLU A 40 5.76 -16.21 5.05
CA GLU A 40 7.08 -15.66 5.38
C GLU A 40 7.14 -14.15 5.11
N LYS A 41 6.59 -13.70 3.99
CA LYS A 41 6.46 -12.25 3.70
C LYS A 41 5.63 -11.53 4.76
N ARG A 42 4.56 -12.14 5.29
CA ARG A 42 3.74 -11.57 6.36
C ARG A 42 4.50 -11.51 7.69
N LYS A 43 5.30 -12.51 8.01
CA LYS A 43 6.15 -12.53 9.22
C LYS A 43 7.21 -11.43 9.20
N ALA A 44 7.80 -11.19 8.03
CA ALA A 44 8.80 -10.15 7.80
C ALA A 44 8.25 -8.71 7.89
N LEU A 45 6.93 -8.53 7.98
CA LEU A 45 6.35 -7.19 8.13
C LEU A 45 6.53 -6.65 9.56
N PRO A 46 6.73 -5.34 9.73
CA PRO A 46 6.71 -4.69 11.03
C PRO A 46 5.41 -4.98 11.80
N LYS A 47 5.49 -5.02 13.14
CA LYS A 47 4.38 -5.35 14.04
C LYS A 47 3.10 -4.55 13.72
N TRP A 48 3.23 -3.25 13.50
CA TRP A 48 2.10 -2.36 13.20
C TRP A 48 1.37 -2.77 11.91
N LYS A 49 2.10 -3.20 10.89
CA LYS A 49 1.54 -3.53 9.58
C LYS A 49 0.83 -4.88 9.61
N ARG A 50 1.38 -5.84 10.36
CA ARG A 50 0.70 -7.13 10.63
C ARG A 50 -0.61 -6.89 11.39
N TYR A 51 -0.58 -6.05 12.42
CA TYR A 51 -1.77 -5.68 13.18
C TYR A 51 -2.82 -5.03 12.28
N TYR A 52 -2.41 -4.04 11.46
CA TYR A 52 -3.32 -3.38 10.52
C TYR A 52 -3.95 -4.37 9.54
N LEU A 53 -3.17 -5.23 8.89
CA LEU A 53 -3.71 -6.18 7.90
C LEU A 53 -4.69 -7.18 8.52
N ALA A 54 -4.41 -7.65 9.74
CA ALA A 54 -5.30 -8.57 10.45
C ALA A 54 -6.64 -7.93 10.83
N HIS A 55 -6.67 -6.61 11.07
CA HIS A 55 -7.86 -5.88 11.54
C HIS A 55 -8.49 -4.98 10.47
N ARG A 56 -7.89 -4.90 9.29
CA ARG A 56 -8.27 -3.96 8.22
C ARG A 56 -9.74 -4.10 7.86
N GLU A 57 -10.22 -5.32 7.69
CA GLU A 57 -11.60 -5.57 7.29
C GLU A 57 -12.59 -5.16 8.39
N LYS A 58 -12.26 -5.46 9.66
CA LYS A 58 -13.06 -5.03 10.81
C LYS A 58 -13.14 -3.52 10.91
N GLU A 59 -12.04 -2.81 10.74
CA GLU A 59 -12.00 -1.35 10.77
C GLU A 59 -12.77 -0.72 9.59
N ILE A 60 -12.64 -1.29 8.38
CA ILE A 60 -13.42 -0.87 7.21
C ILE A 60 -14.92 -1.07 7.45
N ALA A 61 -15.32 -2.23 7.99
CA ALA A 61 -16.71 -2.53 8.31
C ALA A 61 -17.26 -1.56 9.36
N ARG A 62 -16.51 -1.32 10.44
CA ARG A 62 -16.87 -0.33 11.47
C ARG A 62 -17.04 1.06 10.88
N GLN A 63 -16.11 1.50 10.03
CA GLN A 63 -16.18 2.81 9.40
C GLN A 63 -17.39 2.91 8.47
N LYS A 64 -17.67 1.87 7.67
CA LYS A 64 -18.86 1.83 6.81
C LYS A 64 -20.15 1.91 7.63
N ALA A 65 -20.26 1.14 8.70
CA ALA A 65 -21.42 1.17 9.60
C ALA A 65 -21.62 2.56 10.22
N TYR A 66 -20.54 3.17 10.71
CA TYR A 66 -20.60 4.53 11.25
C TYR A 66 -21.08 5.54 10.21
N ARG A 67 -20.57 5.45 8.97
CA ARG A 67 -20.95 6.35 7.88
C ARG A 67 -22.41 6.18 7.45
N ALA A 68 -22.91 4.95 7.44
CA ALA A 68 -24.30 4.65 7.14
C ALA A 68 -25.24 5.20 8.23
N ALA A 69 -24.84 5.10 9.50
CA ALA A 69 -25.63 5.59 10.63
C ALA A 69 -25.61 7.12 10.80
N HIS A 70 -24.55 7.81 10.34
CA HIS A 70 -24.37 9.25 10.59
C HIS A 70 -24.12 10.07 9.31
N PRO A 71 -24.96 9.95 8.27
CA PRO A 71 -24.73 10.60 6.98
C PRO A 71 -24.73 12.14 7.09
N ASP A 72 -25.59 12.70 7.94
CA ASP A 72 -25.72 14.15 8.08
C ASP A 72 -24.56 14.80 8.83
N LEU A 73 -24.02 14.14 9.85
CA LEU A 73 -22.81 14.59 10.53
C LEU A 73 -21.63 14.65 9.58
N ILE A 74 -21.47 13.60 8.75
CA ILE A 74 -20.43 13.55 7.71
C ILE A 74 -20.64 14.64 6.67
N ARG A 75 -21.88 14.85 6.21
CA ARG A 75 -22.21 15.91 5.26
C ARG A 75 -21.92 17.29 5.83
N LYS A 76 -22.21 17.53 7.11
CA LYS A 76 -21.90 18.79 7.81
C LYS A 76 -20.39 19.01 7.90
N TYR A 77 -19.65 17.99 8.37
CA TYR A 77 -18.20 18.03 8.44
C TYR A 77 -17.56 18.31 7.08
N ASN A 78 -17.97 17.57 6.04
CA ASN A 78 -17.43 17.74 4.69
C ASN A 78 -17.72 19.13 4.14
N ARG A 79 -18.93 19.67 4.35
CA ARG A 79 -19.27 21.04 3.97
C ARG A 79 -18.32 22.06 4.61
N HIS A 80 -18.07 21.93 5.91
CA HIS A 80 -17.15 22.79 6.64
C HIS A 80 -15.71 22.66 6.13
N TYR A 81 -15.22 21.42 5.99
CA TYR A 81 -13.88 21.14 5.47
C TYR A 81 -13.65 21.75 4.07
N HIS A 82 -14.60 21.56 3.14
CA HIS A 82 -14.51 22.12 1.80
C HIS A 82 -14.59 23.64 1.79
N ARG A 83 -15.44 24.25 2.63
CA ARG A 83 -15.52 25.71 2.77
C ARG A 83 -14.18 26.28 3.23
N ASN A 84 -13.61 25.73 4.29
CA ASN A 84 -12.34 26.21 4.83
C ASN A 84 -11.21 26.00 3.81
N ARG A 85 -11.18 24.86 3.13
CA ARG A 85 -10.19 24.61 2.08
C ARG A 85 -10.30 25.59 0.90
N LYS A 86 -11.51 25.98 0.50
CA LYS A 86 -11.72 27.02 -0.51
C LYS A 86 -11.19 28.37 -0.02
N GLN A 87 -11.55 28.77 1.19
CA GLN A 87 -11.07 30.02 1.80
C GLN A 87 -9.54 30.06 1.93
N SER A 88 -8.91 28.98 2.41
CA SER A 88 -7.44 28.90 2.49
C SER A 88 -6.77 29.00 1.12
N LYS A 89 -7.37 28.43 0.07
CA LYS A 89 -6.86 28.59 -1.31
C LYS A 89 -6.98 30.03 -1.79
N THR A 90 -8.11 30.69 -1.53
CA THR A 90 -8.33 32.10 -1.91
C THR A 90 -7.40 33.05 -1.16
N ILE A 91 -7.16 32.82 0.14
CA ILE A 91 -6.21 33.59 0.95
C ILE A 91 -4.79 33.39 0.41
N ARG A 92 -4.39 32.15 0.12
CA ARG A 92 -3.08 31.87 -0.46
C ARG A 92 -2.90 32.51 -1.83
N SER A 93 -3.91 32.49 -2.70
CA SER A 93 -3.84 33.19 -3.99
C SER A 93 -3.82 34.70 -3.83
N GLY A 94 -4.60 35.26 -2.90
CA GLY A 94 -4.58 36.70 -2.58
C GLY A 94 -3.22 37.15 -2.05
N GLN A 95 -2.61 36.38 -1.15
CA GLN A 95 -1.23 36.61 -0.70
C GLN A 95 -0.22 36.53 -1.84
N THR A 96 -0.43 35.61 -2.80
CA THR A 96 0.45 35.49 -3.98
C THR A 96 0.32 36.70 -4.91
N LEU A 97 -0.88 37.30 -5.04
CA LEU A 97 -1.10 38.54 -5.79
C LEU A 97 -0.47 39.75 -5.09
N LEU A 98 -0.66 39.88 -3.78
CA LEU A 98 -0.04 40.96 -2.98
C LEU A 98 1.49 40.91 -3.05
N ILE A 99 2.09 39.71 -3.04
CA ILE A 99 3.54 39.56 -3.21
C ILE A 99 3.98 39.98 -4.61
N ARG A 100 3.21 39.69 -5.68
CA ARG A 100 3.54 40.13 -7.04
C ARG A 100 3.46 41.65 -7.22
N GLU A 101 2.48 42.30 -6.60
CA GLU A 101 2.33 43.76 -6.62
C GLU A 101 3.40 44.47 -5.75
N ALA A 102 3.90 43.80 -4.71
CA ALA A 102 4.95 44.31 -3.84
C ALA A 102 6.38 44.01 -4.33
N VAL A 103 6.56 43.24 -5.41
CA VAL A 103 7.86 43.21 -6.11
C VAL A 103 7.95 44.52 -6.90
N PRO A 104 8.82 45.47 -6.53
CA PRO A 104 8.95 46.70 -7.29
C PRO A 104 9.34 46.33 -8.73
N CYS A 105 8.65 46.93 -9.70
CA CYS A 105 9.12 47.00 -11.07
C CYS A 105 10.45 47.77 -11.07
N SER A 106 11.56 47.05 -10.89
CA SER A 106 12.90 47.55 -11.17
C SER A 106 13.04 47.59 -12.70
N ALA A 107 12.77 48.75 -13.29
CA ALA A 107 13.21 49.11 -14.63
C ALA A 107 14.69 49.52 -14.60
#